data_AF-A0A1Q8BZC0-F1
#
_entry.id   AF-A0A1Q8BZC0-F1
#
_cell.length_a   1.000
_cell.length_b   1.000
_cell.length_c   1.000
_cell.angle_alpha   90.00
_cell.angle_beta   90.00
_cell.angle_gamma   90.00
#
_symmetry.space_group_name_H-M   'P 1'
#
loop_
_entity.id
_entity.type
_entity.pdbx_description
1 polymer ?
#
loop_
_entity_poly.entity_id
_entity_poly.type
_entity_poly.pdbx_seq_one_letter_code
_entity_poly.pdbx_strand_id
1 'polypeptide(L)'
;MVAGEGLGDTGADQEAGQLLRFHAERRDDGAPGDPSAMWGLADWLVRYNRIAGAVHWYVLSAEHGAQGMGQLVDTLGELGCLDAAEPTLRARAAKGSGLARSKLVELLELLGHHDEAAAVLRQSLRDDDSYPLPGRTSAPPTMSRLVDALRQAGETQEATQIAKYGIEPGGATVQPWELPTPR
;
A
#
# COMPACT_ATOMS: atom_id res chain seq x y z
N MET A 1 -34.91 -42.90 12.88
CA MET A 1 -34.59 -41.87 13.88
C MET A 1 -33.77 -40.82 13.16
N VAL A 2 -34.22 -39.57 13.25
CA VAL A 2 -34.09 -38.52 12.23
C VAL A 2 -32.67 -37.98 12.09
N ALA A 3 -32.20 -37.90 10.84
CA ALA A 3 -31.10 -37.05 10.44
C ALA A 3 -31.61 -35.61 10.38
N GLY A 4 -31.03 -34.71 11.16
CA GLY A 4 -31.45 -33.32 11.20
C GLY A 4 -30.48 -32.47 12.01
N GLU A 5 -29.32 -32.17 11.45
CA GLU A 5 -28.39 -31.12 11.92
C GLU A 5 -27.29 -30.98 10.86
N GLY A 6 -27.30 -29.90 10.07
CA GLY A 6 -26.26 -29.61 9.06
C GLY A 6 -26.66 -28.64 7.95
N LEU A 7 -27.95 -28.39 7.73
CA LEU A 7 -28.43 -27.51 6.65
C LEU A 7 -28.65 -26.05 7.07
N GLY A 8 -28.71 -25.75 8.37
CA GLY A 8 -28.98 -24.39 8.87
C GLY A 8 -27.80 -23.43 8.73
N ASP A 9 -26.58 -23.92 8.98
CA ASP A 9 -25.35 -23.10 8.97
C ASP A 9 -24.91 -22.74 7.53
N THR A 10 -25.07 -23.68 6.60
CA THR A 10 -24.77 -23.48 5.17
C THR A 10 -25.78 -22.54 4.48
N GLY A 11 -27.06 -22.58 4.87
CA GLY A 11 -28.07 -21.65 4.37
C GLY A 11 -27.81 -20.21 4.82
N ALA A 12 -27.56 -20.00 6.11
CA ALA A 12 -27.29 -18.68 6.67
C ALA A 12 -26.00 -18.07 6.10
N ASP A 13 -24.94 -18.85 5.93
CA ASP A 13 -23.69 -18.34 5.34
C ASP A 13 -23.84 -18.04 3.84
N GLN A 14 -24.68 -18.78 3.11
CA GLN A 14 -24.98 -18.48 1.71
C GLN A 14 -25.84 -17.22 1.56
N GLU A 15 -26.81 -16.99 2.46
CA GLU A 15 -27.57 -15.75 2.54
C GLU A 15 -26.67 -14.55 2.88
N ALA A 16 -25.72 -14.72 3.82
CA ALA A 16 -24.73 -13.70 4.14
C ALA A 16 -23.89 -13.33 2.91
N GLY A 17 -23.44 -14.32 2.12
CA GLY A 17 -22.72 -14.08 0.87
C GLY A 17 -23.53 -13.32 -0.18
N GLN A 18 -24.84 -13.58 -0.27
CA GLN A 18 -25.74 -12.85 -1.17
C GLN A 18 -25.95 -11.40 -0.71
N LEU A 19 -26.14 -11.18 0.59
CA LEU A 19 -26.30 -9.84 1.16
C LEU A 19 -25.03 -9.00 0.98
N LEU A 20 -23.86 -9.59 1.23
CA LEU A 20 -22.57 -8.94 0.99
C LEU A 20 -22.41 -8.55 -0.48
N ARG A 21 -22.77 -9.45 -1.42
CA ARG A 21 -22.76 -9.14 -2.85
C ARG A 21 -23.69 -7.98 -3.19
N PHE A 22 -24.91 -8.00 -2.69
CA PHE A 22 -25.87 -6.92 -2.94
C PHE A 22 -25.35 -5.55 -2.50
N HIS A 23 -24.67 -5.46 -1.36
CA HIS A 23 -24.09 -4.20 -0.88
C HIS A 23 -22.76 -3.83 -1.52
N ALA A 24 -21.97 -4.81 -1.96
CA ALA A 24 -20.69 -4.60 -2.62
C ALA A 24 -20.87 -4.16 -4.08
N GLU A 25 -21.93 -4.62 -4.74
CA GLU A 25 -22.24 -4.27 -6.12
C GLU A 25 -22.55 -2.79 -6.30
N ARG A 26 -22.26 -2.32 -7.52
CA ARG A 26 -22.50 -0.93 -7.91
C ARG A 26 -24.00 -0.65 -7.82
N ARG A 27 -24.35 0.50 -7.25
CA ARG A 27 -25.75 0.92 -7.13
C ARG A 27 -26.28 1.39 -8.47
N ASP A 28 -27.60 1.38 -8.64
CA ASP A 28 -28.27 1.79 -9.89
C ASP A 28 -27.97 3.24 -10.30
N ASP A 29 -27.60 4.09 -9.34
CA ASP A 29 -27.15 5.48 -9.55
C ASP A 29 -25.70 5.59 -10.07
N GLY A 30 -25.04 4.46 -10.27
CA GLY A 30 -23.65 4.39 -10.70
C GLY A 30 -22.64 4.69 -9.59
N ALA A 31 -23.05 4.84 -8.33
CA ALA A 31 -22.14 4.94 -7.21
C ALA A 31 -21.50 3.57 -6.91
N PRO A 32 -20.21 3.54 -6.47
CA PRO A 32 -19.63 2.29 -5.99
C PRO A 32 -20.45 1.74 -4.81
N GLY A 33 -20.48 0.41 -4.67
CA GLY A 33 -21.03 -0.23 -3.48
C GLY A 33 -20.23 0.08 -2.22
N ASP A 34 -20.68 -0.42 -1.07
CA ASP A 34 -20.00 -0.21 0.21
C ASP A 34 -18.63 -0.93 0.22
N PRO A 35 -17.51 -0.20 0.38
CA PRO A 35 -16.17 -0.80 0.46
C PRO A 35 -16.04 -1.85 1.58
N SER A 36 -16.80 -1.71 2.67
CA SER A 36 -16.78 -2.67 3.78
C SER A 36 -17.47 -3.98 3.37
N ALA A 37 -18.58 -3.90 2.64
CA ALA A 37 -19.25 -5.05 2.06
C ALA A 37 -18.40 -5.74 0.99
N MET A 38 -17.66 -4.97 0.17
CA MET A 38 -16.68 -5.53 -0.78
C MET A 38 -15.61 -6.36 -0.06
N TRP A 39 -15.06 -5.84 1.05
CA TRP A 39 -14.08 -6.57 1.86
C TRP A 39 -14.68 -7.85 2.46
N GLY A 40 -15.86 -7.74 3.07
CA GLY A 40 -16.54 -8.90 3.65
C GLY A 40 -16.90 -9.96 2.60
N LEU A 41 -17.26 -9.55 1.38
CA LEU A 41 -17.49 -10.47 0.26
C LEU A 41 -16.20 -11.18 -0.15
N ALA A 42 -15.07 -10.47 -0.16
CA ALA A 42 -13.77 -11.06 -0.44
C ALA A 42 -13.40 -12.12 0.62
N ASP A 43 -13.54 -11.80 1.91
CA ASP A 43 -13.33 -12.76 3.01
C ASP A 43 -14.24 -13.99 2.86
N TRP A 44 -15.51 -13.78 2.51
CA TRP A 44 -16.44 -14.87 2.22
C TRP A 44 -15.92 -15.74 1.07
N LEU A 45 -15.47 -15.14 -0.04
CA LEU A 45 -14.93 -15.87 -1.19
C LEU A 45 -13.66 -16.67 -0.85
N VAL A 46 -12.78 -16.15 0.02
CA VAL A 46 -11.60 -16.88 0.49
C VAL A 46 -12.01 -18.15 1.24
N ARG A 47 -13.02 -18.10 2.12
CA ARG A 47 -13.52 -19.28 2.85
C ARG A 47 -14.00 -20.41 1.91
N TYR A 48 -14.48 -20.04 0.73
CA TYR A 48 -14.91 -20.99 -0.32
C TYR A 48 -13.84 -21.25 -1.38
N ASN A 49 -12.57 -20.90 -1.11
CA ASN A 49 -11.45 -21.10 -2.02
C ASN A 49 -11.62 -20.43 -3.40
N ARG A 50 -12.39 -19.34 -3.47
CA ARG A 50 -12.64 -18.55 -4.69
C ARG A 50 -11.67 -17.37 -4.79
N ILE A 51 -10.37 -17.67 -4.76
CA ILE A 51 -9.30 -16.67 -4.58
C ILE A 51 -9.32 -15.58 -5.65
N ALA A 52 -9.43 -15.93 -6.93
CA ALA A 52 -9.47 -14.92 -8.00
C ALA A 52 -10.63 -13.91 -7.84
N GLY A 53 -11.78 -14.38 -7.35
CA GLY A 53 -12.90 -13.51 -7.03
C GLY A 53 -12.62 -12.65 -5.81
N ALA A 54 -12.03 -13.21 -4.75
CA ALA A 54 -11.67 -12.47 -3.54
C ALA A 54 -10.68 -11.34 -3.84
N VAL A 55 -9.63 -11.61 -4.62
CA VAL A 55 -8.61 -10.63 -5.02
C VAL A 55 -9.28 -9.43 -5.71
N HIS A 56 -10.20 -9.67 -6.65
CA HIS A 56 -10.94 -8.60 -7.31
C HIS A 56 -11.68 -7.70 -6.31
N TRP A 57 -12.36 -8.29 -5.32
CA TRP A 57 -13.15 -7.53 -4.35
C TRP A 57 -12.30 -6.81 -3.29
N TYR A 58 -11.16 -7.38 -2.86
CA TYR A 58 -10.20 -6.67 -2.00
C TYR A 58 -9.63 -5.43 -2.70
N VAL A 59 -9.23 -5.58 -3.98
CA VAL A 59 -8.72 -4.46 -4.78
C VAL A 59 -9.79 -3.37 -4.94
N LEU A 60 -11.02 -3.75 -5.28
CA LEU A 60 -12.12 -2.80 -5.43
C LEU A 60 -12.47 -2.09 -4.11
N SER A 61 -12.42 -2.81 -2.98
CA SER A 61 -12.57 -2.22 -1.65
C SER A 61 -11.50 -1.15 -1.40
N ALA A 62 -10.24 -1.43 -1.71
CA ALA A 62 -9.14 -0.47 -1.55
C ALA A 62 -9.27 0.77 -2.46
N GLU A 63 -9.80 0.59 -3.68
CA GLU A 63 -10.08 1.72 -4.59
C GLU A 63 -11.05 2.73 -3.98
N HIS A 64 -12.01 2.26 -3.19
CA HIS A 64 -13.11 3.07 -2.68
C HIS A 64 -13.06 3.33 -1.16
N GLY A 65 -12.18 2.67 -0.40
CA GLY A 65 -12.12 2.76 1.05
C GLY A 65 -10.70 2.79 1.62
N ALA A 66 -10.50 3.58 2.69
CA ALA A 66 -9.20 3.67 3.37
C ALA A 66 -8.85 2.40 4.15
N GLN A 67 -9.85 1.71 4.72
CA GLN A 67 -9.65 0.43 5.41
C GLN A 67 -9.11 -0.64 4.46
N GLY A 68 -9.77 -0.83 3.31
CA GLY A 68 -9.31 -1.78 2.29
C GLY A 68 -7.91 -1.44 1.80
N MET A 69 -7.62 -0.15 1.57
CA MET A 69 -6.27 0.29 1.20
C MET A 69 -5.21 -0.05 2.25
N GLY A 70 -5.53 0.12 3.52
CA GLY A 70 -4.61 -0.13 4.63
C GLY A 70 -4.29 -1.60 4.85
N GLN A 71 -5.11 -2.54 4.35
CA GLN A 71 -4.95 -3.98 4.54
C GLN A 71 -4.55 -4.71 3.24
N LEU A 72 -4.65 -4.04 2.09
CA LEU A 72 -4.53 -4.67 0.77
C LEU A 72 -3.24 -5.49 0.58
N VAL A 73 -2.09 -4.92 0.94
CA VAL A 73 -0.78 -5.56 0.73
C VAL A 73 -0.62 -6.79 1.62
N ASP A 74 -0.96 -6.67 2.90
CA ASP A 74 -0.86 -7.76 3.86
C ASP A 74 -1.76 -8.94 3.44
N THR A 75 -3.04 -8.67 3.14
CA THR A 75 -4.01 -9.69 2.72
C THR A 75 -3.64 -10.35 1.39
N LEU A 76 -3.23 -9.58 0.39
CA LEU A 76 -2.81 -10.16 -0.88
C LEU A 76 -1.46 -10.89 -0.77
N GLY A 77 -0.60 -10.50 0.17
CA GLY A 77 0.60 -11.23 0.56
C GLY A 77 0.30 -12.61 1.09
N GLU A 78 -0.62 -12.71 2.05
CA GLU A 78 -1.06 -13.99 2.63
C GLU A 78 -1.68 -14.92 1.58
N LEU A 79 -2.34 -14.35 0.56
CA LEU A 79 -2.93 -15.08 -0.56
C LEU A 79 -1.93 -15.39 -1.70
N GLY A 80 -0.68 -14.94 -1.61
CA GLY A 80 0.32 -15.10 -2.67
C GLY A 80 0.01 -14.34 -3.95
N CYS A 81 -0.77 -13.26 -3.86
CA CYS A 81 -1.29 -12.46 -4.97
C CYS A 81 -0.85 -10.99 -4.91
N LEU A 82 0.37 -10.71 -4.41
CA LEU A 82 0.88 -9.34 -4.17
C LEU A 82 0.80 -8.44 -5.41
N ASP A 83 1.11 -8.97 -6.59
CA ASP A 83 1.12 -8.20 -7.85
C ASP A 83 -0.24 -7.54 -8.16
N ALA A 84 -1.35 -8.10 -7.66
CA ALA A 84 -2.67 -7.55 -7.89
C ALA A 84 -2.91 -6.21 -7.15
N ALA A 85 -2.13 -5.90 -6.12
CA ALA A 85 -2.24 -4.64 -5.38
C ALA A 85 -1.66 -3.44 -6.14
N GLU A 86 -0.67 -3.69 -6.98
CA GLU A 86 0.21 -2.68 -7.56
C GLU A 86 -0.51 -1.61 -8.40
N PRO A 87 -1.41 -1.98 -9.36
CA PRO A 87 -2.03 -0.99 -10.23
C PRO A 87 -2.88 0.03 -9.44
N THR A 88 -3.64 -0.46 -8.47
CA THR A 88 -4.50 0.36 -7.61
C THR A 88 -3.68 1.28 -6.72
N LEU A 89 -2.59 0.76 -6.12
CA LEU A 89 -1.67 1.54 -5.29
C LEU A 89 -1.00 2.65 -6.10
N ARG A 90 -0.46 2.34 -7.30
CA ARG A 90 0.13 3.35 -8.19
C ARG A 90 -0.89 4.41 -8.60
N ALA A 91 -2.09 4.01 -9.03
CA ALA A 91 -3.12 4.94 -9.46
C ALA A 91 -3.56 5.90 -8.33
N ARG A 92 -3.65 5.41 -7.09
CA ARG A 92 -4.06 6.20 -5.92
C ARG A 92 -2.91 7.08 -5.41
N ALA A 93 -1.68 6.58 -5.42
CA ALA A 93 -0.49 7.35 -5.06
C ALA A 93 -0.27 8.52 -6.04
N ALA A 94 -0.47 8.30 -7.34
CA ALA A 94 -0.40 9.33 -8.38
C ALA A 94 -1.47 10.43 -8.21
N LYS A 95 -2.62 10.09 -7.61
CA LYS A 95 -3.67 11.05 -7.22
C LYS A 95 -3.40 11.75 -5.88
N GLY A 96 -2.22 11.57 -5.29
CA GLY A 96 -1.81 12.22 -4.03
C GLY A 96 -2.22 11.48 -2.76
N SER A 97 -2.68 10.23 -2.84
CA SER A 97 -2.96 9.46 -1.61
C SER A 97 -1.67 9.07 -0.89
N GLY A 98 -1.39 9.70 0.25
CA GLY A 98 -0.26 9.35 1.11
C GLY A 98 -0.32 7.91 1.63
N LEU A 99 -1.51 7.41 1.98
CA LEU A 99 -1.69 6.01 2.40
C LEU A 99 -1.33 5.03 1.28
N ALA A 100 -1.84 5.27 0.06
CA ALA A 100 -1.53 4.41 -1.09
C ALA A 100 -0.04 4.45 -1.45
N ARG A 101 0.61 5.61 -1.29
CA ARG A 101 2.05 5.75 -1.49
C ARG A 101 2.85 4.94 -0.48
N SER A 102 2.49 5.01 0.80
CA SER A 102 3.11 4.19 1.85
C SER A 102 2.94 2.70 1.60
N LYS A 103 1.74 2.27 1.16
CA LYS A 103 1.47 0.87 0.81
C LYS A 103 2.14 0.43 -0.50
N LEU A 104 2.33 1.33 -1.47
CA LEU A 104 3.13 1.05 -2.65
C LEU A 104 4.59 0.79 -2.31
N VAL A 105 5.19 1.58 -1.40
CA VAL A 105 6.56 1.34 -0.93
C VAL A 105 6.69 -0.02 -0.26
N GLU A 106 5.75 -0.36 0.63
CA GLU A 106 5.71 -1.67 1.29
C GLU A 106 5.62 -2.82 0.28
N LEU A 107 4.75 -2.69 -0.72
CA LEU A 107 4.64 -3.68 -1.80
C LEU A 107 5.96 -3.84 -2.57
N LEU A 108 6.57 -2.73 -3.00
CA LEU A 108 7.83 -2.76 -3.75
C LEU A 108 8.98 -3.37 -2.94
N GLU A 109 9.05 -3.09 -1.64
CA GLU A 109 10.01 -3.72 -0.73
C GLU A 109 9.78 -5.25 -0.64
N LEU A 110 8.53 -5.71 -0.56
CA LEU A 110 8.19 -7.14 -0.52
C LEU A 110 8.51 -7.85 -1.85
N LEU A 111 8.37 -7.16 -2.98
CA LEU A 111 8.74 -7.66 -4.31
C LEU A 111 10.25 -7.55 -4.60
N GLY A 112 11.02 -6.90 -3.71
CA GLY A 112 12.46 -6.68 -3.89
C GLY A 112 12.83 -5.54 -4.86
N HIS A 113 11.86 -4.73 -5.28
CA HIS A 113 12.03 -3.58 -6.17
C HIS A 113 12.48 -2.35 -5.36
N HIS A 114 13.63 -2.45 -4.72
CA HIS A 114 14.12 -1.47 -3.76
C HIS A 114 14.52 -0.14 -4.40
N ASP A 115 14.92 -0.15 -5.67
CA ASP A 115 15.20 1.03 -6.48
C ASP A 115 13.93 1.84 -6.75
N GLU A 116 12.84 1.16 -7.13
CA GLU A 116 11.52 1.79 -7.29
C GLU A 116 10.97 2.31 -5.96
N ALA A 117 11.12 1.54 -4.87
CA ALA A 117 10.73 1.96 -3.53
C ALA A 117 11.45 3.26 -3.12
N ALA A 118 12.76 3.34 -3.38
CA ALA A 118 13.56 4.54 -3.15
C ALA A 118 13.07 5.73 -3.99
N ALA A 119 12.70 5.52 -5.25
CA ALA A 119 12.14 6.58 -6.09
C ALA A 119 10.81 7.14 -5.54
N VAL A 120 9.91 6.26 -5.07
CA VAL A 120 8.64 6.68 -4.45
C VAL A 120 8.87 7.43 -3.13
N LEU A 121 9.82 6.97 -2.30
CA LEU A 121 10.17 7.64 -1.04
C LEU A 121 10.81 9.02 -1.28
N ARG A 122 11.66 9.16 -2.31
CA ARG A 122 12.18 10.48 -2.72
C ARG A 122 11.06 11.42 -3.14
N GLN A 123 10.13 10.95 -3.96
CA GLN A 123 8.99 11.77 -4.37
C GLN A 123 8.13 12.16 -3.15
N SER A 124 7.99 11.25 -2.17
CA SER A 124 7.32 11.56 -0.91
C SER A 124 7.97 12.73 -0.18
N LEU A 125 9.30 12.72 -0.04
CA LEU A 125 10.05 13.79 0.62
C LEU A 125 10.06 15.12 -0.15
N ARG A 126 9.74 15.09 -1.46
CA ARG A 126 9.53 16.30 -2.27
C ARG A 126 8.15 16.88 -2.04
N ASP A 127 7.13 16.02 -2.05
CA ASP A 127 5.72 16.41 -1.95
C ASP A 127 5.31 16.77 -0.51
N ASP A 128 6.00 16.21 0.48
CA ASP A 128 5.76 16.52 1.87
C ASP A 128 6.29 17.94 2.16
N ASP A 129 5.38 18.91 2.26
CA ASP A 129 5.64 20.28 2.75
C ASP A 129 6.26 20.27 4.16
N SER A 130 6.38 19.10 4.80
CA SER A 130 7.20 18.83 5.98
C SER A 130 8.72 18.83 5.65
N TYR A 131 9.22 19.89 5.01
CA TYR A 131 10.60 20.28 5.25
C TYR A 131 10.76 20.48 6.77
N PRO A 132 11.89 20.04 7.36
CA PRO A 132 12.09 20.20 8.79
C PRO A 132 12.04 21.69 9.12
N LEU A 133 10.93 22.13 9.72
CA LEU A 133 10.89 23.36 10.48
C LEU A 133 12.08 23.31 11.47
N PRO A 134 12.79 24.43 11.66
CA PRO A 134 13.91 24.48 12.60
C PRO A 134 13.43 23.98 13.98
N GLY A 135 14.00 22.88 14.46
CA GLY A 135 13.66 22.27 15.76
C GLY A 135 13.28 20.78 15.76
N ARG A 136 13.13 20.11 14.60
CA ARG A 136 13.05 18.64 14.59
C ARG A 136 14.43 18.03 14.83
N THR A 137 14.54 17.22 15.89
CA THR A 137 15.79 16.56 16.30
C THR A 137 16.01 15.19 15.65
N SER A 138 15.02 14.65 14.94
CA SER A 138 15.11 13.38 14.23
C SER A 138 14.67 13.50 12.76
N ALA A 139 15.35 12.75 11.89
CA ALA A 139 14.96 12.59 10.50
C ALA A 139 13.55 11.98 10.41
N PRO A 140 12.72 12.41 9.43
CA PRO A 140 11.39 11.81 9.24
C PRO A 140 11.53 10.31 8.95
N PRO A 141 10.58 9.45 9.39
CA PRO A 141 10.63 8.00 9.15
C PRO A 141 10.85 7.62 7.68
N THR A 142 10.31 8.40 6.76
CA THR A 142 10.49 8.29 5.30
C THR A 142 11.95 8.35 4.87
N MET A 143 12.78 9.16 5.55
CA MET A 143 14.22 9.28 5.23
C MET A 143 14.99 8.02 5.64
N SER A 144 14.74 7.47 6.85
CA SER A 144 15.36 6.21 7.26
C SER A 144 15.01 5.08 6.31
N ARG A 145 13.72 4.99 5.94
CA ARG A 145 13.24 3.97 5.01
C ARG A 145 13.85 4.12 3.61
N LEU A 146 14.10 5.35 3.15
CA LEU A 146 14.80 5.62 1.89
C LEU A 146 16.26 5.15 1.94
N VAL A 147 16.97 5.42 3.05
CA VAL A 147 18.34 4.95 3.25
C VAL A 147 18.39 3.43 3.21
N ASP A 148 17.44 2.75 3.83
CA ASP A 148 17.38 1.29 3.82
C ASP A 148 17.05 0.73 2.44
N ALA A 149 16.08 1.31 1.72
CA ALA A 149 15.77 0.93 0.34
C ALA A 149 17.00 1.10 -0.58
N LEU A 150 17.75 2.19 -0.46
CA LEU A 150 18.96 2.41 -1.25
C LEU A 150 20.06 1.39 -0.94
N ARG A 151 20.24 1.03 0.33
CA ARG A 151 21.18 -0.05 0.71
C ARG A 151 20.80 -1.38 0.08
N GLN A 152 19.51 -1.73 0.11
CA GLN A 152 19.02 -2.97 -0.49
C GLN A 152 19.11 -2.97 -2.02
N ALA A 153 18.99 -1.80 -2.65
CA ALA A 153 19.24 -1.61 -4.09
C ALA A 153 20.74 -1.64 -4.47
N GLY A 154 21.66 -1.68 -3.50
CA GLY A 154 23.11 -1.64 -3.72
C GLY A 154 23.73 -0.23 -3.76
N GLU A 155 22.91 0.82 -3.67
CA GLU A 155 23.30 2.24 -3.70
C GLU A 155 23.86 2.72 -2.35
N THR A 156 24.87 2.00 -1.84
CA THR A 156 25.41 2.16 -0.48
C THR A 156 26.06 3.53 -0.27
N GLN A 157 26.70 4.06 -1.31
CA GLN A 157 27.36 5.37 -1.25
C GLN A 157 26.34 6.49 -1.07
N GLU A 158 25.26 6.46 -1.86
CA GLU A 158 24.21 7.45 -1.76
C GLU A 158 23.44 7.32 -0.43
N ALA A 159 23.11 6.09 -0.01
CA ALA A 159 22.50 5.85 1.29
C ALA A 159 23.34 6.44 2.44
N THR A 160 24.66 6.33 2.37
CA THR A 160 25.59 6.91 3.36
C THR A 160 25.58 8.44 3.32
N GLN A 161 25.53 9.03 2.12
CA GLN A 161 25.44 10.48 1.96
C GLN A 161 24.14 11.02 2.54
N ILE A 162 23.00 10.41 2.21
CA ILE A 162 21.69 10.81 2.74
C ILE A 162 21.66 10.64 4.27
N ALA A 163 22.19 9.53 4.81
CA ALA A 163 22.25 9.31 6.25
C ALA A 163 23.12 10.34 6.99
N LYS A 164 24.17 10.85 6.34
CA LYS A 164 25.14 11.77 6.94
C LYS A 164 24.78 13.25 6.76
N TYR A 165 24.26 13.60 5.59
CA TYR A 165 24.07 14.99 5.16
C TYR A 165 22.61 15.36 4.90
N GLY A 166 21.71 14.36 4.79
CA GLY A 166 20.30 14.58 4.52
C GLY A 166 19.98 14.77 3.03
N ILE A 167 18.80 15.34 2.78
CA ILE A 167 18.23 15.59 1.46
C ILE A 167 17.84 17.07 1.36
N GLU A 168 18.11 17.68 0.21
CA GLU A 168 17.81 19.08 -0.09
C GLU A 168 16.32 19.31 -0.40
N PRO A 169 15.83 20.55 -0.20
CA PRO A 169 14.66 21.14 -0.87
C PRO A 169 14.52 20.72 -2.33
N GLY A 170 13.71 19.70 -2.60
CA GLY A 170 13.55 19.12 -3.93
C GLY A 170 14.02 17.67 -4.07
N GLY A 171 14.34 16.98 -2.98
CA GLY A 171 14.58 15.53 -2.98
C GLY A 171 15.93 15.09 -3.53
N ALA A 172 16.87 16.03 -3.71
CA ALA A 172 18.24 15.74 -4.11
C ALA A 172 19.10 15.37 -2.90
N THR A 173 20.03 14.43 -3.07
CA THR A 173 21.01 14.09 -2.03
C THR A 173 21.93 15.28 -1.79
N VAL A 174 22.08 15.70 -0.53
CA VAL A 174 22.96 16.82 -0.16
C VAL A 174 24.39 16.49 -0.56
N GLN A 175 25.00 17.36 -1.36
CA GLN A 175 26.42 17.24 -1.68
C GLN A 175 27.27 17.73 -0.50
N PRO A 176 28.37 17.05 -0.16
CA PRO A 176 29.35 17.61 0.75
C PRO A 176 29.83 18.95 0.21
N TRP A 177 30.03 19.94 1.09
CA TRP A 177 30.62 21.21 0.69
C TRP A 177 32.03 20.96 0.13
N GLU A 178 32.18 20.97 -1.19
CA GLU A 178 33.49 20.98 -1.84
C GLU A 178 34.07 22.39 -1.66
N LEU A 179 35.07 22.52 -0.78
CA LEU A 179 35.87 23.74 -0.74
C LEU A 179 36.68 23.81 -2.05
N PRO A 180 36.65 24.94 -2.79
CA PRO A 180 37.53 25.12 -3.93
C PRO A 180 38.97 24.93 -3.47
N THR A 181 39.70 23.99 -4.07
CA THR A 181 41.14 23.89 -3.84
C THR A 181 41.78 25.23 -4.24
N PRO A 182 42.45 25.95 -3.32
CA PRO A 182 43.14 27.18 -3.70
C PRO A 182 44.19 26.83 -4.77
N ARG A 183 44.16 27.58 -5.88
CA ARG A 183 45.18 27.51 -6.94
C ARG A 183 46.49 28.12 -6.48
#